data_AF-A0A1H2M4C8-F1
#
_entry.id   AF-A0A1H2M4C8-F1
#
_cell.length_a   1.000
_cell.length_b   1.000
_cell.length_c   1.000
_cell.angle_alpha   90.00
_cell.angle_beta   90.00
_cell.angle_gamma   90.00
#
_symmetry.space_group_name_H-M   'P 1'
#
loop_
_entity.id
_entity.type
_entity.pdbx_description
1 polymer ?
#
loop_
_entity_poly.entity_id
_entity_poly.type
_entity_poly.pdbx_seq_one_letter_code
_entity_poly.pdbx_strand_id
1 'polypeptide(L)'
;MPLTLAPLTVTGQDGDVAFSFAGSNLALDFVGTLNERRTDRVENLLVPADVGRWLHEAGVLDAEPGVDDETLASAVALREALFALVERLLDAPEEALPADALAVVNEAAARPGPTLTLRPDRSVARSGSWRAGLTAVARDGLALAEPGEGVLKWCAEPTCTHPFLDRSRGHRRRWCEMAGCGDRAKAAAYRARRRASGASTGG
;
A
#
# COMPACT_ATOMS: atom_id res chain seq x y z
N MET A 1 -9.68 11.36 -21.05
CA MET A 1 -9.22 10.29 -21.96
C MET A 1 -9.42 8.97 -21.24
N PRO A 2 -10.02 7.94 -21.85
CA PRO A 2 -10.28 6.70 -21.13
C PRO A 2 -8.95 6.00 -20.88
N LEU A 3 -8.66 5.72 -19.61
CA LEU A 3 -7.57 4.84 -19.21
C LEU A 3 -7.94 3.43 -19.67
N THR A 4 -7.24 2.92 -20.68
CA THR A 4 -7.32 1.52 -21.08
C THR A 4 -6.89 0.67 -19.90
N LEU A 5 -7.81 -0.11 -19.32
CA LEU A 5 -7.50 -1.09 -18.28
C LEU A 5 -6.55 -2.14 -18.86
N ALA A 6 -5.29 -2.11 -18.41
CA ALA A 6 -4.36 -3.21 -18.63
C ALA A 6 -4.91 -4.50 -17.99
N PRO A 7 -4.64 -5.69 -18.57
CA PRO A 7 -5.15 -6.95 -18.07
C PRO A 7 -4.64 -7.22 -16.64
N LEU A 8 -5.56 -7.55 -15.73
CA LEU A 8 -5.26 -7.96 -14.36
C LEU A 8 -4.60 -9.34 -14.39
N THR A 9 -3.37 -9.43 -13.88
CA THR A 9 -2.71 -10.74 -13.72
C THR A 9 -3.06 -11.31 -12.35
N VAL A 10 -3.89 -12.36 -12.34
CA VAL A 10 -4.20 -13.11 -11.12
C VAL A 10 -3.04 -14.06 -10.84
N THR A 11 -2.38 -13.92 -9.69
CA THR A 11 -1.41 -14.94 -9.25
C THR A 11 -2.19 -16.21 -8.88
N GLY A 12 -2.13 -17.22 -9.75
CA GLY A 12 -2.58 -18.56 -9.44
C GLY A 12 -1.64 -19.21 -8.42
N GLN A 13 -1.91 -18.99 -7.14
CA GLN A 13 -1.40 -19.81 -6.04
C GLN A 13 -2.57 -20.11 -5.11
N ASP A 14 -2.70 -21.38 -4.74
CA ASP A 14 -3.80 -21.90 -3.94
C ASP A 14 -3.89 -21.15 -2.59
N GLY A 15 -4.92 -20.30 -2.44
CA GLY A 15 -5.55 -19.96 -1.16
C GLY A 15 -5.02 -18.75 -0.36
N ASP A 16 -3.71 -18.50 -0.32
CA ASP A 16 -3.15 -17.41 0.52
C ASP A 16 -2.37 -16.36 -0.29
N VAL A 17 -3.00 -15.20 -0.48
CA VAL A 17 -2.31 -14.00 -0.96
C VAL A 17 -1.57 -13.39 0.22
N ALA A 18 -0.24 -13.49 0.22
CA ALA A 18 0.58 -12.84 1.25
C ALA A 18 0.57 -11.32 1.02
N PHE A 19 0.00 -10.55 1.95
CA PHE A 19 0.05 -9.10 1.91
C PHE A 19 1.46 -8.59 2.28
N SER A 20 1.87 -7.47 1.67
CA SER A 20 3.14 -6.79 1.98
C SER A 20 2.84 -5.51 2.76
N PHE A 21 3.45 -5.38 3.94
CA PHE A 21 3.37 -4.22 4.83
C PHE A 21 4.65 -3.37 4.77
N ALA A 22 5.02 -3.00 3.55
CA ALA A 22 6.27 -2.34 3.21
C ALA A 22 6.20 -0.80 3.25
N GLY A 23 5.01 -0.21 3.24
CA GLY A 23 4.76 1.23 3.23
C GLY A 23 5.20 1.98 4.49
N SER A 24 5.37 1.28 5.63
CA SER A 24 5.69 1.89 6.95
C SER A 24 4.65 2.92 7.42
N ASN A 25 3.43 2.79 6.90
CA ASN A 25 2.23 3.57 7.17
C ASN A 25 1.06 2.72 6.65
N LEU A 26 -0.02 2.63 7.42
CA LEU A 26 -1.16 1.76 7.17
C LEU A 26 -1.85 2.09 5.85
N ALA A 27 -1.99 3.39 5.52
CA ALA A 27 -2.60 3.79 4.25
C ALA A 27 -1.71 3.43 3.05
N LEU A 28 -0.40 3.57 3.18
CA LEU A 28 0.55 3.17 2.13
C LEU A 28 0.56 1.65 1.93
N ASP A 29 0.52 0.87 3.01
CA ASP A 29 0.38 -0.58 2.95
C ASP A 29 -0.93 -1.00 2.25
N PHE A 30 -2.02 -0.29 2.53
CA PHE A 30 -3.31 -0.56 1.90
C PHE A 30 -3.31 -0.24 0.39
N VAL A 31 -2.69 0.88 0.01
CA VAL A 31 -2.46 1.25 -1.39
C VAL A 31 -1.67 0.16 -2.13
N GLY A 32 -0.72 -0.48 -1.45
CA GLY A 32 0.10 -1.60 -1.93
C GLY A 32 -0.66 -2.92 -2.16
N THR A 33 -1.96 -3.00 -1.85
CA THR A 33 -2.78 -4.17 -2.22
C THR A 33 -3.07 -4.25 -3.72
N LEU A 34 -2.87 -3.16 -4.47
CA LEU A 34 -2.75 -3.21 -5.94
C LEU A 34 -1.33 -2.81 -6.33
N ASN A 35 -0.57 -3.81 -6.76
CA ASN A 35 0.82 -3.67 -7.17
C ASN A 35 0.93 -3.40 -8.66
N GLU A 36 2.09 -2.89 -9.07
CA GLU A 36 2.45 -2.76 -10.48
C GLU A 36 1.40 -2.02 -11.33
N ARG A 37 0.84 -0.93 -10.77
CA ARG A 37 -0.27 -0.14 -11.33
C ARG A 37 -0.01 0.38 -12.76
N ARG A 38 1.27 0.50 -13.13
CA ARG A 38 1.77 1.04 -14.41
C ARG A 38 2.22 -0.05 -15.39
N THR A 39 2.17 -1.33 -15.00
CA THR A 39 2.53 -2.50 -15.81
C THR A 39 1.42 -3.56 -15.74
N ASP A 40 1.69 -4.74 -15.18
CA ASP A 40 0.83 -5.94 -15.29
C ASP A 40 -0.29 -6.02 -14.25
N ARG A 41 -0.41 -5.01 -13.36
CA ARG A 41 -1.41 -4.88 -12.30
C ARG A 41 -1.71 -6.18 -11.54
N VAL A 42 -1.11 -6.31 -10.36
CA VAL A 42 -1.34 -7.46 -9.49
C VAL A 42 -2.27 -7.04 -8.35
N GLU A 43 -3.52 -7.51 -8.42
CA GLU A 43 -4.60 -7.23 -7.46
C GLU A 43 -4.63 -8.29 -6.35
N ASN A 44 -4.57 -7.84 -5.09
CA ASN A 44 -4.59 -8.70 -3.91
C ASN A 44 -5.92 -8.65 -3.14
N LEU A 45 -6.85 -7.76 -3.50
CA LEU A 45 -8.22 -7.72 -2.99
C LEU A 45 -9.18 -8.22 -4.09
N LEU A 46 -9.38 -9.53 -4.16
CA LEU A 46 -10.20 -10.18 -5.18
C LEU A 46 -11.64 -10.40 -4.71
N VAL A 47 -11.82 -10.66 -3.40
CA VAL A 47 -13.11 -10.92 -2.77
C VAL A 47 -13.25 -10.14 -1.46
N PRO A 48 -14.48 -9.91 -0.94
CA PRO A 48 -14.70 -9.24 0.34
C PRO A 48 -13.88 -9.80 1.51
N ALA A 49 -13.68 -11.13 1.54
CA ALA A 49 -12.89 -11.79 2.58
C ALA A 49 -11.42 -11.34 2.61
N ASP A 50 -10.85 -10.94 1.46
CA ASP A 50 -9.48 -10.43 1.41
C ASP A 50 -9.31 -9.12 2.17
N VAL A 51 -10.35 -8.27 2.16
CA VAL A 51 -10.37 -7.03 2.96
C VAL A 51 -10.39 -7.35 4.46
N GLY A 52 -11.20 -8.34 4.87
CA GLY A 52 -11.27 -8.80 6.25
C GLY A 52 -9.93 -9.35 6.73
N ARG A 53 -9.31 -10.23 5.93
CA ARG A 53 -7.98 -10.79 6.16
C ARG A 53 -6.92 -9.68 6.25
N TRP A 54 -6.91 -8.74 5.31
CA TRP A 54 -5.96 -7.63 5.30
C TRP A 54 -6.06 -6.77 6.56
N LEU A 55 -7.29 -6.41 6.99
CA LEU A 55 -7.51 -5.62 8.21
C LEU A 55 -7.01 -6.33 9.47
N HIS A 56 -7.10 -7.66 9.50
CA HIS A 56 -6.56 -8.47 10.58
C HIS A 56 -5.03 -8.54 10.55
N GLU A 57 -4.45 -8.92 9.40
CA GLU A 57 -3.00 -9.05 9.23
C GLU A 57 -2.25 -7.73 9.40
N ALA A 58 -2.87 -6.60 9.01
CA ALA A 58 -2.35 -5.25 9.23
C ALA A 58 -2.37 -4.82 10.71
N GLY A 59 -2.99 -5.62 11.60
CA GLY A 59 -3.15 -5.30 13.02
C GLY A 59 -4.13 -4.16 13.29
N VAL A 60 -5.01 -3.84 12.34
CA VAL A 60 -6.08 -2.85 12.53
C VAL A 60 -7.16 -3.41 13.45
N LEU A 61 -7.46 -4.70 13.31
CA LEU A 61 -8.41 -5.46 14.12
C LEU A 61 -7.77 -6.76 14.61
N ASP A 62 -8.05 -7.17 15.85
CA ASP A 62 -7.48 -8.39 16.43
C ASP A 62 -8.10 -9.68 15.83
N ALA A 63 -9.20 -9.57 15.08
CA ALA A 63 -9.86 -10.66 14.38
C ALA A 63 -10.44 -10.18 13.05
N GLU A 64 -10.63 -11.10 12.10
CA GLU A 64 -11.31 -10.79 10.84
C GLU A 64 -12.75 -10.33 11.11
N PRO A 65 -13.14 -9.13 10.63
CA PRO A 65 -14.51 -8.66 10.77
C PRO A 65 -15.44 -9.44 9.84
N GLY A 66 -16.73 -9.50 10.17
CA GLY A 66 -17.74 -9.92 9.20
C GLY A 66 -17.76 -8.96 8.00
N VAL A 67 -17.81 -9.52 6.79
CA VAL A 67 -17.79 -8.78 5.51
C VAL A 67 -19.13 -8.92 4.79
N ASP A 68 -19.45 -7.95 3.93
CA ASP A 68 -20.69 -7.85 3.15
C ASP A 68 -20.38 -7.49 1.69
N ASP A 69 -21.43 -7.43 0.85
CA ASP A 69 -21.30 -7.16 -0.59
C ASP A 69 -20.73 -5.76 -0.90
N GLU A 70 -20.78 -4.82 0.07
CA GLU A 70 -20.23 -3.47 -0.08
C GLU A 70 -18.74 -3.39 0.27
N THR A 71 -18.22 -4.38 1.01
CA THR A 71 -16.89 -4.34 1.63
C THR A 71 -15.80 -4.13 0.59
N LEU A 72 -15.80 -4.94 -0.47
CA LEU A 72 -14.76 -4.88 -1.50
C LEU A 72 -14.83 -3.57 -2.29
N ALA A 73 -16.03 -3.16 -2.72
CA ALA A 73 -16.21 -1.92 -3.48
C ALA A 73 -15.77 -0.69 -2.67
N SER A 74 -16.09 -0.64 -1.38
CA SER A 74 -15.69 0.44 -0.47
C SER A 74 -14.18 0.45 -0.24
N ALA A 75 -13.58 -0.72 -0.05
CA ALA A 75 -12.14 -0.88 0.13
C ALA A 75 -11.37 -0.40 -1.12
N VAL A 76 -11.78 -0.85 -2.31
CA VAL A 76 -11.17 -0.44 -3.58
C VAL A 76 -11.36 1.07 -3.81
N ALA A 77 -12.55 1.62 -3.59
CA ALA A 77 -12.78 3.06 -3.74
C ALA A 77 -11.87 3.89 -2.84
N LEU A 78 -11.74 3.50 -1.55
CA LEU A 78 -10.82 4.16 -0.63
C LEU A 78 -9.37 4.01 -1.08
N ARG A 79 -8.96 2.82 -1.53
CA ARG A 79 -7.60 2.55 -2.00
C ARG A 79 -7.22 3.43 -3.18
N GLU A 80 -8.09 3.53 -4.18
CA GLU A 80 -7.82 4.33 -5.37
C GLU A 80 -7.80 5.83 -5.05
N ALA A 81 -8.68 6.30 -4.15
CA ALA A 81 -8.64 7.67 -3.65
C ALA A 81 -7.32 7.97 -2.91
N LEU A 82 -6.89 7.09 -1.99
CA LEU A 82 -5.61 7.23 -1.30
C LEU A 82 -4.42 7.23 -2.26
N PHE A 83 -4.42 6.33 -3.26
CA PHE A 83 -3.36 6.31 -4.27
C PHE A 83 -3.29 7.62 -5.06
N ALA A 84 -4.45 8.18 -5.47
CA ALA A 84 -4.50 9.46 -6.18
C ALA A 84 -3.96 10.63 -5.34
N LEU A 85 -4.26 10.67 -4.03
CA LEU A 85 -3.69 11.66 -3.12
C LEU A 85 -2.18 11.49 -2.99
N VAL A 86 -1.70 10.26 -2.78
CA VAL A 86 -0.26 9.96 -2.65
C VAL A 86 0.51 10.29 -3.92
N GLU A 87 -0.05 9.97 -5.09
CA GLU A 87 0.56 10.32 -6.38
C GLU A 87 0.66 11.84 -6.53
N ARG A 88 -0.38 12.60 -6.15
CA ARG A 88 -0.32 14.06 -6.14
C ARG A 88 0.76 14.60 -5.20
N LEU A 89 0.83 14.09 -3.97
CA LEU A 89 1.81 14.52 -2.97
C LEU A 89 3.27 14.24 -3.41
N LEU A 90 3.49 13.18 -4.18
CA LEU A 90 4.82 12.78 -4.64
C LEU A 90 5.25 13.47 -5.94
N ASP A 91 4.36 13.49 -6.93
CA ASP A 91 4.73 13.84 -8.30
C ASP A 91 4.46 15.33 -8.61
N ALA A 92 3.60 15.99 -7.82
CA ALA A 92 3.23 17.39 -8.02
C ALA A 92 2.71 18.06 -6.72
N PRO A 93 3.57 18.21 -5.70
CA PRO A 93 3.19 18.70 -4.37
C PRO A 93 2.67 20.15 -4.33
N GLU A 94 2.97 20.95 -5.36
CA GLU A 94 2.49 22.34 -5.49
C GLU A 94 1.06 22.43 -6.05
N GLU A 95 0.54 21.34 -6.62
CA GLU A 95 -0.82 21.30 -7.17
C GLU A 95 -1.85 20.94 -6.11
N ALA A 96 -3.08 21.41 -6.29
CA ALA A 96 -4.19 21.04 -5.42
C ALA A 96 -4.46 19.53 -5.44
N LEU A 97 -4.84 18.98 -4.29
CA LEU A 97 -5.27 17.60 -4.15
C LEU A 97 -6.56 17.35 -4.96
N PRO A 98 -6.70 16.17 -5.62
CA PRO A 98 -7.92 15.83 -6.35
C PRO A 98 -9.16 15.85 -5.45
N ALA A 99 -10.16 16.65 -5.82
CA ALA A 99 -11.33 16.93 -4.98
C ALA A 99 -12.22 15.70 -4.74
N ASP A 100 -12.31 14.82 -5.73
CA ASP A 100 -13.03 13.54 -5.67
C ASP A 100 -12.34 12.56 -4.72
N ALA A 101 -11.02 12.41 -4.81
CA ALA A 101 -10.25 11.59 -3.90
C ALA A 101 -10.31 12.12 -2.46
N LEU A 102 -10.23 13.45 -2.29
CA LEU A 102 -10.42 14.11 -1.00
C LEU A 102 -11.79 13.80 -0.39
N ALA A 103 -12.86 13.86 -1.18
CA ALA A 103 -14.21 13.57 -0.68
C ALA A 103 -14.30 12.13 -0.15
N VAL A 104 -13.82 11.14 -0.90
CA VAL A 104 -13.84 9.73 -0.49
C VAL A 104 -13.04 9.50 0.80
N VAL A 105 -11.82 10.04 0.89
CA VAL A 105 -10.98 9.84 2.08
C VAL A 105 -11.58 10.54 3.31
N ASN A 106 -12.07 11.77 3.15
CA ASN A 106 -12.70 12.51 4.25
C ASN A 106 -13.98 11.82 4.74
N GLU A 107 -14.84 11.36 3.84
CA GLU A 107 -16.06 10.61 4.19
C GLU A 107 -15.75 9.30 4.92
N ALA A 108 -14.71 8.58 4.50
CA ALA A 108 -14.27 7.38 5.20
C ALA A 108 -13.70 7.72 6.59
N ALA A 109 -12.86 8.74 6.71
CA ALA A 109 -12.23 9.14 7.96
C ALA A 109 -13.21 9.71 9.01
N ALA A 110 -14.33 10.28 8.56
CA ALA A 110 -15.38 10.86 9.42
C ALA A 110 -16.23 9.81 10.15
N ARG A 111 -16.14 8.53 9.79
CA ARG A 111 -16.92 7.44 10.40
C ARG A 111 -16.35 7.02 11.76
N PRO A 112 -17.07 6.22 12.57
CA PRO A 112 -16.49 5.59 13.75
C PRO A 112 -15.27 4.72 13.38
N GLY A 113 -14.20 4.83 14.17
CA GLY A 113 -13.00 4.00 14.03
C GLY A 113 -13.06 2.73 14.89
N PRO A 114 -11.99 1.91 14.88
CA PRO A 114 -11.91 0.74 15.75
C PRO A 114 -11.98 1.14 17.22
N THR A 115 -12.57 0.28 18.03
CA THR A 115 -12.55 0.41 19.48
C THR A 115 -11.22 -0.09 20.00
N LEU A 116 -10.51 0.75 20.76
CA LEU A 116 -9.27 0.40 21.43
C LEU A 116 -9.53 0.22 22.92
N THR A 117 -9.12 -0.91 23.49
CA THR A 117 -9.27 -1.18 24.93
C THR A 117 -7.93 -1.61 25.52
N LEU A 118 -7.40 -0.81 26.46
CA LEU A 118 -6.21 -1.20 27.23
C LEU A 118 -6.60 -2.28 28.25
N ARG A 119 -5.97 -3.45 28.14
CA ARG A 119 -6.18 -4.58 29.05
C ARG A 119 -5.21 -4.51 30.25
N PRO A 120 -5.50 -5.20 31.37
CA PRO A 120 -4.64 -5.20 32.56
C PRO A 120 -3.20 -5.68 32.32
N ASP A 121 -2.98 -6.55 31.33
CA ASP A 121 -1.67 -7.06 30.91
C ASP A 121 -0.88 -6.06 30.04
N ARG A 122 -1.39 -4.84 29.88
CA ARG A 122 -0.85 -3.75 29.05
C ARG A 122 -0.95 -4.01 27.54
N SER A 123 -1.64 -5.06 27.10
CA SER A 123 -2.00 -5.21 25.70
C SER A 123 -3.16 -4.28 25.32
N VAL A 124 -3.25 -3.90 24.05
CA VAL A 124 -4.38 -3.13 23.51
C VAL A 124 -5.21 -4.04 22.63
N ALA A 125 -6.48 -4.21 22.99
CA ALA A 125 -7.49 -4.88 22.18
C ALA A 125 -7.96 -3.97 21.06
N ARG A 126 -8.15 -4.51 19.86
CA ARG A 126 -8.71 -3.80 18.70
C ARG A 126 -9.90 -4.54 18.15
N SER A 127 -11.07 -3.91 18.17
CA SER A 127 -12.31 -4.49 17.65
C SER A 127 -13.12 -3.48 16.83
N GLY A 128 -13.94 -3.97 15.91
CA GLY A 128 -14.74 -3.13 15.03
C GLY A 128 -15.25 -3.88 13.82
N SER A 129 -16.07 -3.20 13.02
CA SER A 129 -16.51 -3.68 11.71
C SER A 129 -15.43 -3.42 10.64
N TRP A 130 -15.61 -4.00 9.45
CA TRP A 130 -14.78 -3.67 8.29
C TRP A 130 -14.79 -2.15 7.99
N ARG A 131 -15.93 -1.48 8.18
CA ARG A 131 -16.05 -0.02 8.02
C ARG A 131 -15.17 0.73 9.02
N ALA A 132 -15.15 0.29 10.27
CA ALA A 132 -14.28 0.86 11.30
C ALA A 132 -12.80 0.65 10.95
N GLY A 133 -12.45 -0.51 10.40
CA GLY A 133 -11.11 -0.78 9.87
C GLY A 133 -10.71 0.20 8.76
N LEU A 134 -11.56 0.39 7.75
CA LEU A 134 -11.30 1.35 6.67
C LEU A 134 -11.25 2.81 7.16
N THR A 135 -12.00 3.18 8.21
CA THR A 135 -11.84 4.49 8.87
C THR A 135 -10.42 4.69 9.38
N ALA A 136 -9.80 3.67 10.00
CA ALA A 136 -8.44 3.76 10.50
C ALA A 136 -7.43 3.95 9.35
N VAL A 137 -7.60 3.21 8.25
CA VAL A 137 -6.79 3.37 7.03
C VAL A 137 -6.92 4.78 6.47
N ALA A 138 -8.15 5.30 6.33
CA ALA A 138 -8.40 6.65 5.81
C ALA A 138 -7.74 7.72 6.68
N ARG A 139 -7.83 7.63 8.02
CA ARG A 139 -7.21 8.57 8.95
C ARG A 139 -5.69 8.55 8.88
N ASP A 140 -5.09 7.37 8.75
CA ASP A 140 -3.64 7.26 8.56
C ASP A 140 -3.18 7.85 7.21
N GLY A 141 -4.07 7.81 6.21
CA GLY A 141 -3.88 8.47 4.92
C GLY A 141 -3.95 9.99 4.99
N LEU A 142 -4.85 10.55 5.80
CA LEU A 142 -4.90 12.01 6.04
C LEU A 142 -3.59 12.53 6.62
N ALA A 143 -2.97 11.78 7.54
CA ALA A 143 -1.70 12.16 8.17
C ALA A 143 -0.53 12.26 7.18
N LEU A 144 -0.63 11.67 5.98
CA LEU A 144 0.39 11.79 4.93
C LEU A 144 0.46 13.18 4.29
N ALA A 145 -0.63 13.95 4.36
CA ALA A 145 -0.69 15.32 3.82
C ALA A 145 -0.13 16.37 4.81
N GLU A 146 0.06 16.00 6.07
CA GLU A 146 0.62 16.88 7.09
C GLU A 146 2.15 16.77 7.15
N PRO A 147 2.86 17.86 7.51
CA PRO A 147 4.28 17.77 7.84
C PRO A 147 4.48 16.80 9.00
N GLY A 148 5.33 15.79 8.82
CA GLY A 148 5.55 14.75 9.82
C GLY A 148 6.95 14.15 9.79
N GLU A 149 7.19 13.18 10.66
CA GLU A 149 8.44 12.43 10.68
C GLU A 149 8.48 11.42 9.54
N GLY A 150 9.30 11.72 8.53
CA GLY A 150 9.59 10.85 7.40
C GLY A 150 9.52 11.57 6.07
N VAL A 151 9.99 10.91 5.02
CA VAL A 151 9.90 11.42 3.63
C VAL A 151 9.13 10.41 2.81
N LEU A 152 7.99 10.83 2.25
CA LEU A 152 7.21 10.02 1.32
C LEU A 152 8.02 9.80 0.05
N LYS A 153 8.07 8.56 -0.46
CA LYS A 153 8.86 8.19 -1.64
C LYS A 153 8.19 7.12 -2.48
N TRP A 154 8.46 7.15 -3.78
CA TRP A 154 8.29 6.00 -4.65
C TRP A 154 9.38 4.95 -4.45
N CYS A 155 9.02 3.67 -4.63
CA CYS A 155 9.99 2.60 -4.76
C CYS A 155 10.87 2.80 -6.00
N ALA A 156 12.18 2.58 -5.86
CA ALA A 156 13.12 2.71 -6.97
C ALA A 156 13.17 1.49 -7.91
N GLU A 157 12.42 0.42 -7.63
CA GLU A 157 12.28 -0.70 -8.56
C GLU A 157 11.33 -0.30 -9.70
N PRO A 158 11.74 -0.35 -10.99
CA PRO A 158 11.01 0.32 -12.08
C PRO A 158 9.55 -0.11 -12.29
N THR A 159 9.19 -1.36 -11.98
CA THR A 159 7.81 -1.85 -12.10
C THR A 159 7.00 -1.64 -10.83
N CYS A 160 7.65 -1.33 -9.71
CA CYS A 160 6.99 -1.20 -8.42
C CYS A 160 6.31 0.16 -8.30
N THR A 161 5.03 0.13 -7.97
CA THR A 161 4.21 1.32 -7.72
C THR A 161 3.80 1.46 -6.25
N HIS A 162 4.50 0.79 -5.33
CA HIS A 162 4.22 0.84 -3.90
C HIS A 162 4.96 2.04 -3.28
N PRO A 163 4.24 3.08 -2.83
CA PRO A 163 4.83 4.21 -2.11
C PRO A 163 5.20 3.83 -0.67
N PHE A 164 6.19 4.50 -0.07
CA PHE A 164 6.55 4.24 1.32
C PHE A 164 6.97 5.52 2.05
N LEU A 165 6.82 5.52 3.38
CA LEU A 165 7.29 6.59 4.25
C LEU A 165 8.69 6.24 4.77
N ASP A 166 9.70 7.02 4.37
CA ASP A 166 11.08 6.80 4.80
C ASP A 166 11.36 7.47 6.14
N ARG A 167 11.29 6.70 7.21
CA ARG A 167 11.70 7.09 8.57
C ARG A 167 13.15 6.67 8.91
N SER A 168 13.91 6.17 7.94
CA SER A 168 15.31 5.77 8.19
C SER A 168 16.20 6.97 8.49
N ARG A 169 17.28 6.74 9.25
CA ARG A 169 18.26 7.79 9.56
C ARG A 169 18.86 8.36 8.27
N GLY A 170 18.61 9.65 8.03
CA GLY A 170 19.07 10.36 6.84
C GLY A 170 18.32 9.98 5.57
N HIS A 171 17.14 9.37 5.68
CA HIS A 171 16.22 9.07 4.58
C HIS A 171 16.91 8.41 3.38
N ARG A 172 17.62 7.31 3.62
CA ARG A 172 18.43 6.62 2.59
C ARG A 172 17.73 5.41 1.99
N ARG A 173 16.53 5.08 2.44
CA ARG A 173 15.76 3.96 1.89
C ARG A 173 15.35 4.30 0.45
N ARG A 174 15.59 3.34 -0.45
CA ARG A 174 15.29 3.47 -1.89
C ARG A 174 14.18 2.53 -2.35
N TRP A 175 13.91 1.46 -1.60
CA TRP A 175 12.94 0.44 -1.97
C TRP A 175 11.89 0.28 -0.88
N CYS A 176 10.65 -0.03 -1.27
CA CYS A 176 9.57 -0.33 -0.33
C CYS A 176 9.95 -1.54 0.54
N GLU A 177 10.66 -2.53 0.04
CA GLU A 177 11.18 -3.61 0.89
C GLU A 177 12.52 -4.12 0.35
N MET A 178 13.38 -4.55 1.27
CA MET A 178 14.66 -5.15 0.90
C MET A 178 14.45 -6.54 0.30
N ALA A 179 13.65 -7.37 0.97
CA ALA A 179 13.07 -8.57 0.37
C ALA A 179 12.17 -8.14 -0.80
N GLY A 180 12.18 -8.86 -1.91
CA GLY A 180 11.44 -8.47 -3.11
C GLY A 180 12.16 -7.39 -3.92
N CYS A 181 11.82 -6.11 -3.74
CA CYS A 181 12.32 -5.01 -4.58
C CYS A 181 13.85 -4.82 -4.50
N GLY A 182 14.41 -4.74 -3.29
CA GLY A 182 15.84 -4.57 -3.09
C GLY A 182 16.67 -5.73 -3.66
N ASP A 183 16.18 -6.96 -3.52
CA ASP A 183 16.85 -8.15 -4.05
C ASP A 183 16.76 -8.26 -5.59
N ARG A 184 15.62 -7.86 -6.19
CA ARG A 184 15.51 -7.73 -7.67
C ARG A 184 16.55 -6.74 -8.22
N ALA A 185 16.71 -5.59 -7.57
CA ALA A 185 17.72 -4.61 -7.94
C ALA A 185 19.16 -5.14 -7.82
N LYS A 186 19.48 -5.86 -6.73
CA LYS A 186 20.80 -6.50 -6.57
C LYS A 186 21.07 -7.54 -7.66
N ALA A 187 20.08 -8.38 -7.97
CA ALA A 187 20.19 -9.40 -9.00
C ALA A 187 20.38 -8.79 -10.39
N ALA A 188 19.65 -7.72 -10.72
CA ALA A 188 19.84 -6.98 -11.97
C ALA A 188 21.25 -6.38 -12.08
N ALA A 189 21.75 -5.73 -11.02
CA ALA A 189 23.10 -5.16 -10.99
C ALA A 189 24.18 -6.25 -11.13
N TYR A 190 24.00 -7.41 -10.49
CA TYR A 190 24.91 -8.56 -10.65
C TYR A 190 24.93 -9.08 -12.10
N ARG A 191 23.75 -9.24 -12.73
CA ARG A 191 23.65 -9.66 -14.14
C ARG A 191 24.32 -8.66 -15.09
N ALA A 192 24.14 -7.36 -14.87
CA ALA A 192 24.77 -6.31 -15.68
C ALA A 192 26.31 -6.38 -15.59
N ARG A 193 26.87 -6.51 -14.37
CA ARG A 193 28.32 -6.68 -14.17
C ARG A 193 28.87 -7.91 -14.89
N ARG A 194 28.18 -9.06 -14.83
CA ARG A 194 28.62 -10.28 -15.52
C ARG A 194 28.63 -10.14 -17.04
N ARG A 195 27.67 -9.41 -17.63
CA ARG A 195 27.65 -9.14 -19.07
C ARG A 195 28.81 -8.22 -19.48
N ALA A 196 29.11 -7.21 -18.66
CA ALA A 196 30.24 -6.31 -18.92
C ALA A 196 31.60 -7.05 -18.82
N SER A 197 31.78 -7.93 -17.83
CA SER A 197 33.02 -8.72 -17.68
C SER A 197 33.14 -9.88 -18.68
N GLY A 198 32.03 -10.40 -19.22
CA GLY A 198 32.04 -11.42 -20.26
C GLY A 198 32.28 -10.87 -21.68
N ALA A 199 31.99 -9.58 -21.90
CA ALA A 199 32.26 -8.90 -23.18
C ALA A 199 33.74 -8.49 -23.35
N SER A 200 34.55 -8.54 -22.28
CA SER A 200 35.97 -8.16 -22.31
C SER A 200 36.94 -9.32 -22.61
N THR A 201 36.46 -10.52 -22.97
CA THR A 201 37.32 -11.71 -23.21
C THR A 201 37.19 -12.27 -24.63
N GLY A 202 36.54 -11.56 -25.56
CA GLY A 202 36.47 -11.91 -26.98
C GLY A 202 37.11 -10.82 -27.84
N GLY A 203 38.44 -10.79 -27.90
CA GLY A 203 39.24 -9.97 -28.80
C GLY A 203 40.25 -10.84 -29.53
#